data_AF-A0A1S3D4D9-F1
#
_entry.id   AF-A0A1S3D4D9-F1
#
_cell.length_a   1.000
_cell.length_b   1.000
_cell.length_c   1.000
_cell.angle_alpha   90.00
_cell.angle_beta   90.00
_cell.angle_gamma   90.00
#
_symmetry.space_group_name_H-M   'P 1'
#
loop_
_entity.id
_entity.type
_entity.pdbx_description
1 polymer ?
#
loop_
_entity_poly.entity_id
_entity_poly.type
_entity_poly.pdbx_seq_one_letter_code
_entity_poly.pdbx_strand_id
1 'polypeptide(L)'
;MPCFNMWTAPMIVLGTLSACFGGDSRDVVITSITPNKIQSSTARTLDLAIENLPELPGQLLCVFTIGETTLTTEAIKQTNGIKCTNIPSIPVGLHNITAKLSVRSDFFTTKFNFFDCNSYSSCTQCVSSDFPCDWCMNGHRCTHDTAENCRNDILITGVSRVGPSFRSGPAFCPTIIGTNTGSREILVASNSKKAVNVKVHIVSQFIAQSRFECQFNIESRVFSVNAQLRDDDVIHCDPMKFTYTSQLSNINASFAVIWGGSKPLDNPDNVHVNIYKCPDLANNCGLCLALPEKYRCGWCESSKRCEIFQQCDNGLGVWLKRDHTCPI
;
A
#
# COMPACT_ATOMS: atom_id res chain seq x y z
N MET A 1 -7.06 70.22 -5.90
CA MET A 1 -5.95 71.11 -5.49
C MET A 1 -6.48 72.08 -4.43
N PRO A 2 -5.72 72.46 -3.39
CA PRO A 2 -4.45 71.89 -2.89
C PRO A 2 -4.53 71.53 -1.39
N CYS A 3 -3.56 70.78 -0.86
CA CYS A 3 -3.15 70.89 0.55
C CYS A 3 -1.66 70.60 0.68
N PHE A 4 -1.03 71.45 1.50
CA PHE A 4 0.40 71.63 1.73
C PHE A 4 1.01 70.56 2.65
N ASN A 5 2.31 70.33 2.50
CA ASN A 5 3.15 69.57 3.42
C ASN A 5 3.57 70.43 4.62
N MET A 6 3.64 69.83 5.81
CA MET A 6 4.61 70.20 6.85
C MET A 6 4.94 69.00 7.75
N TRP A 7 6.24 68.83 8.00
CA TRP A 7 6.85 67.84 8.88
C TRP A 7 6.86 68.32 10.34
N THR A 8 6.60 67.42 11.31
CA THR A 8 7.34 67.21 12.59
C THR A 8 6.57 66.21 13.50
N ALA A 9 7.31 65.32 14.17
CA ALA A 9 6.83 64.28 15.11
C ALA A 9 6.75 64.84 16.56
N PRO A 10 6.37 64.09 17.63
CA PRO A 10 5.80 62.74 17.73
C PRO A 10 4.52 62.67 18.61
N MET A 11 3.64 61.70 18.43
CA MET A 11 2.71 61.25 19.49
C MET A 11 2.21 59.83 19.18
N ILE A 12 2.45 58.94 20.14
CA ILE A 12 1.95 57.57 20.14
C ILE A 12 0.46 57.64 20.44
N VAL A 13 -0.37 57.30 19.45
CA VAL A 13 -1.78 56.94 19.66
C VAL A 13 -2.03 55.61 18.98
N LEU A 14 -2.44 54.64 19.78
CA LEU A 14 -3.00 53.35 19.35
C LEU A 14 -4.19 53.63 18.43
N GLY A 15 -4.02 53.34 17.14
CA GLY A 15 -5.05 53.53 16.14
C GLY A 15 -4.70 52.76 14.88
N THR A 16 -5.60 51.87 14.48
CA THR A 16 -5.60 51.12 13.23
C THR A 16 -5.23 52.02 12.04
N LEU A 17 -4.09 51.77 11.40
CA LEU A 17 -3.80 52.33 10.07
C LEU A 17 -4.66 51.60 9.03
N SER A 18 -5.91 52.03 8.91
CA SER A 18 -6.66 51.88 7.67
C SER A 18 -6.03 52.80 6.64
N ALA A 19 -5.19 52.23 5.78
CA ALA A 19 -4.90 52.84 4.49
C ALA A 19 -6.14 52.67 3.61
N CYS A 20 -6.93 53.74 3.47
CA CYS A 20 -7.93 53.83 2.41
C CYS A 20 -7.20 54.00 1.07
N PHE A 21 -6.89 52.89 0.41
CA PHE A 21 -6.74 52.87 -1.03
C PHE A 21 -8.11 52.62 -1.64
N GLY A 22 -8.71 53.66 -2.22
CA GLY A 22 -9.85 53.52 -3.12
C GLY A 22 -9.39 52.85 -4.41
N GLY A 23 -9.91 51.65 -4.67
CA GLY A 23 -9.75 50.89 -5.90
C GLY A 23 -10.39 49.51 -5.72
N ASP A 24 -11.41 49.20 -6.50
CA ASP A 24 -12.17 47.94 -6.52
C ASP A 24 -11.23 46.71 -6.63
N SER A 25 -10.83 46.08 -5.52
CA SER A 25 -10.04 44.84 -5.54
C SER A 25 -11.00 43.66 -5.65
N ARG A 26 -11.34 43.33 -6.89
CA ARG A 26 -11.96 42.05 -7.21
C ARG A 26 -10.87 40.97 -7.13
N ASP A 27 -10.65 40.43 -5.93
CA ASP A 27 -9.73 39.32 -5.75
C ASP A 27 -10.17 38.16 -6.66
N VAL A 28 -9.22 37.64 -7.42
CA VAL A 28 -9.45 36.53 -8.35
C VAL A 28 -9.46 35.25 -7.52
N VAL A 29 -10.49 34.42 -7.64
CA VAL A 29 -10.64 33.24 -6.78
C VAL A 29 -11.01 32.03 -7.63
N ILE A 30 -10.34 30.91 -7.40
CA ILE A 30 -10.76 29.62 -7.96
C ILE A 30 -11.99 29.16 -7.18
N THR A 31 -13.16 29.20 -7.82
CA THR A 31 -14.43 28.87 -7.16
C THR A 31 -14.76 27.40 -7.22
N SER A 32 -14.35 26.71 -8.28
CA SER A 32 -14.55 25.28 -8.42
C SER A 32 -13.55 24.66 -9.39
N ILE A 33 -13.33 23.37 -9.18
CA ILE A 33 -12.48 22.54 -10.01
C ILE A 33 -13.30 21.34 -10.45
N THR A 34 -13.43 21.14 -11.76
CA THR A 34 -14.25 20.08 -12.34
C THR A 34 -13.42 19.18 -13.25
N PRO A 35 -13.41 17.86 -13.02
CA PRO A 35 -13.94 17.17 -11.83
C PRO A 35 -13.09 17.44 -10.57
N ASN A 36 -13.67 17.25 -9.38
CA ASN A 36 -13.00 17.51 -8.09
C ASN A 36 -11.94 16.46 -7.70
N LYS A 37 -11.89 15.33 -8.42
CA LYS A 37 -10.82 14.31 -8.36
C LYS A 37 -10.62 13.76 -9.77
N ILE A 38 -9.38 13.46 -10.16
CA ILE A 38 -9.07 12.95 -11.50
C ILE A 38 -8.30 11.62 -11.46
N GLN A 39 -8.78 10.67 -12.26
CA GLN A 39 -8.01 9.52 -12.72
C GLN A 39 -6.96 9.97 -13.75
N SER A 40 -5.69 10.00 -13.36
CA SER A 40 -4.57 10.52 -14.17
C SER A 40 -4.41 9.79 -15.50
N SER A 41 -4.64 8.47 -15.53
CA SER A 41 -4.42 7.64 -16.73
C SER A 41 -5.43 7.89 -17.87
N THR A 42 -6.68 8.24 -17.56
CA THR A 42 -7.75 8.43 -18.56
C THR A 42 -8.14 9.89 -18.77
N ALA A 43 -8.07 10.72 -17.74
CA ALA A 43 -8.38 12.13 -17.90
C ALA A 43 -7.34 12.84 -18.78
N ARG A 44 -7.82 13.81 -19.55
CA ARG A 44 -6.98 14.61 -20.46
C ARG A 44 -7.01 16.09 -20.09
N THR A 45 -8.02 16.52 -19.35
CA THR A 45 -8.29 17.93 -19.11
C THR A 45 -8.87 18.18 -17.73
N LEU A 46 -8.61 19.36 -17.18
CA LEU A 46 -9.12 19.85 -15.90
C LEU A 46 -9.72 21.24 -16.12
N ASP A 47 -11.00 21.42 -15.79
CA ASP A 47 -11.68 22.70 -15.91
C ASP A 47 -11.65 23.43 -14.56
N LEU A 48 -11.22 24.69 -14.57
CA LEU A 48 -11.10 25.57 -13.41
C LEU A 48 -12.05 26.75 -13.60
N ALA A 49 -13.04 26.89 -12.73
CA ALA A 49 -13.86 28.10 -12.68
C ALA A 49 -13.13 29.16 -11.85
N ILE A 50 -12.93 30.33 -12.45
CA ILE A 50 -12.18 31.43 -11.84
C ILE A 50 -13.03 32.69 -11.90
N GLU A 51 -13.40 33.20 -10.73
CA GLU A 51 -14.06 34.50 -10.62
C GLU A 51 -13.05 35.62 -10.75
N ASN A 52 -13.50 36.73 -11.34
CA ASN A 52 -12.69 37.94 -11.56
C ASN A 52 -11.42 37.71 -12.40
N LEU A 53 -11.38 36.68 -13.26
CA LEU A 53 -10.23 36.38 -14.10
C LEU A 53 -9.83 37.62 -14.93
N PRO A 54 -8.64 38.21 -14.70
CA PRO A 54 -8.26 39.45 -15.38
C PRO A 54 -8.01 39.19 -16.86
N GLU A 55 -8.17 40.23 -17.68
CA GLU A 55 -7.74 40.20 -19.08
C GLU A 55 -6.21 40.16 -19.14
N LEU A 56 -5.67 38.94 -19.16
CA LEU A 56 -4.25 38.69 -19.15
C LEU A 56 -3.69 38.70 -20.58
N PRO A 57 -2.68 39.52 -20.90
CA PRO A 57 -1.99 39.45 -22.19
C PRO A 57 -1.08 38.22 -22.24
N GLY A 58 -1.12 37.48 -23.36
CA GLY A 58 -0.31 36.28 -23.61
C GLY A 58 -1.06 34.96 -23.40
N GLN A 59 -0.33 33.84 -23.56
CA GLN A 59 -0.87 32.50 -23.36
C GLN A 59 -1.06 32.20 -21.87
N LEU A 60 -2.21 31.62 -21.52
CA LEU A 60 -2.48 31.12 -20.18
C LEU A 60 -1.81 29.75 -20.01
N LEU A 61 -1.17 29.54 -18.86
CA LEU A 61 -0.44 28.33 -18.55
C LEU A 61 -0.89 27.77 -17.20
N CYS A 62 -1.12 26.46 -17.15
CA CYS A 62 -1.33 25.74 -15.91
C CYS A 62 0.02 25.21 -15.41
N VAL A 63 0.35 25.48 -14.16
CA VAL A 63 1.60 25.02 -13.52
C VAL A 63 1.24 24.07 -12.39
N PHE A 64 1.68 22.82 -12.51
CA PHE A 64 1.53 21.77 -11.52
C PHE A 64 2.87 21.56 -10.82
N THR A 65 2.97 21.90 -9.54
CA THR A 65 4.16 21.65 -8.73
C THR A 65 3.95 20.41 -7.84
N ILE A 66 4.82 19.42 -7.98
CA ILE A 66 4.81 18.16 -7.23
C ILE A 66 6.19 18.01 -6.59
N GLY A 67 6.28 18.22 -5.27
CA GLY A 67 7.57 18.32 -4.59
C GLY A 67 8.40 19.47 -5.17
N GLU A 68 9.59 19.16 -5.69
CA GLU A 68 10.49 20.12 -6.34
C GLU A 68 10.28 20.23 -7.87
N THR A 69 9.47 19.33 -8.44
CA THR A 69 9.25 19.27 -9.89
C THR A 69 8.06 20.13 -10.29
N THR A 70 8.22 20.95 -11.33
CA THR A 70 7.15 21.77 -11.91
C THR A 70 6.85 21.33 -13.33
N LEU A 71 5.60 21.01 -13.62
CA LEU A 71 5.09 20.74 -14.96
C LEU A 71 4.22 21.91 -15.42
N THR A 72 4.56 22.51 -16.56
CA THR A 72 3.79 23.61 -17.15
C THR A 72 3.08 23.13 -18.41
N THR A 73 1.79 23.39 -18.52
CA THR A 73 0.96 23.00 -19.66
C THR A 73 0.14 24.16 -20.18
N GLU A 74 -0.30 24.05 -21.44
CA GLU A 74 -1.16 25.06 -22.05
C GLU A 74 -2.55 25.06 -21.42
N ALA A 75 -3.06 26.27 -21.16
CA ALA A 75 -4.41 26.49 -20.67
C ALA A 75 -5.27 27.19 -21.72
N ILE A 76 -6.46 26.64 -21.96
CA ILE A 76 -7.44 27.20 -22.90
C ILE A 76 -8.42 28.07 -22.11
N LYS A 77 -8.54 29.35 -22.46
CA LYS A 77 -9.51 30.26 -21.83
C LYS A 77 -10.94 29.79 -22.13
N GLN A 78 -11.78 29.75 -21.11
CA GLN A 78 -13.22 29.51 -21.21
C GLN A 78 -14.00 30.74 -20.74
N THR A 79 -15.32 30.74 -20.95
CA THR A 79 -16.21 31.85 -20.58
C THR A 79 -16.08 32.23 -19.09
N ASN A 80 -15.97 31.24 -18.20
CA ASN A 80 -15.92 31.44 -16.74
C ASN A 80 -14.65 30.84 -16.10
N GLY A 81 -13.53 30.78 -16.82
CA GLY A 81 -12.29 30.23 -16.27
C GLY A 81 -11.32 29.71 -17.31
N ILE A 82 -10.65 28.60 -17.01
CA ILE A 82 -9.65 27.98 -17.89
C ILE A 82 -9.74 26.47 -17.89
N LYS A 83 -9.25 25.87 -18.97
CA LYS A 83 -9.11 24.43 -19.14
C LYS A 83 -7.65 24.04 -19.30
N CYS A 84 -7.10 23.34 -18.32
CA CYS A 84 -5.76 22.78 -18.38
C CYS A 84 -5.75 21.50 -19.20
N THR A 85 -4.74 21.33 -20.05
CA THR A 85 -4.48 20.07 -20.78
C THR A 85 -3.23 19.38 -20.24
N ASN A 86 -2.95 18.16 -20.70
CA ASN A 86 -1.73 17.38 -20.37
C ASN A 86 -1.53 17.15 -18.87
N ILE A 87 -2.54 16.55 -18.22
CA ILE A 87 -2.56 16.24 -16.80
C ILE A 87 -1.29 15.48 -16.36
N PRO A 88 -0.68 15.79 -15.18
CA PRO A 88 0.48 15.09 -14.68
C PRO A 88 0.26 13.58 -14.54
N SER A 89 1.26 12.81 -14.95
CA SER A 89 1.30 11.36 -14.72
C SER A 89 1.78 11.03 -13.31
N ILE A 90 1.25 9.95 -12.74
CA ILE A 90 1.67 9.45 -11.43
C ILE A 90 2.97 8.63 -11.59
N PRO A 91 4.02 8.88 -10.76
CA PRO A 91 5.23 8.08 -10.77
C PRO A 91 4.97 6.60 -10.46
N VAL A 92 5.81 5.72 -11.01
CA VAL A 92 5.71 4.27 -10.77
C VAL A 92 5.85 3.98 -9.27
N GLY A 93 4.94 3.14 -8.76
CA GLY A 93 4.91 2.75 -7.34
C GLY A 93 4.09 3.67 -6.44
N LEU A 94 3.51 4.75 -6.97
CA LEU A 94 2.54 5.58 -6.26
C LEU A 94 1.13 5.36 -6.82
N HIS A 95 0.13 5.55 -5.97
CA HIS A 95 -1.29 5.45 -6.36
C HIS A 95 -1.97 6.79 -6.53
N ASN A 96 -1.42 7.82 -5.90
CA ASN A 96 -1.90 9.18 -5.94
C ASN A 96 -0.72 10.15 -5.78
N ILE A 97 -0.97 11.38 -6.20
CA ILE A 97 -0.08 12.51 -5.96
C ILE A 97 -0.93 13.75 -5.66
N THR A 98 -0.42 14.61 -4.79
CA THR A 98 -0.98 15.94 -4.56
C THR A 98 -0.10 16.96 -5.27
N ALA A 99 -0.68 17.69 -6.22
CA ALA A 99 -0.01 18.80 -6.88
C ALA A 99 -0.51 20.14 -6.33
N LYS A 100 0.41 21.09 -6.25
CA LYS A 100 0.10 22.52 -6.11
C LYS A 100 -0.18 23.06 -7.51
N LEU A 101 -1.44 23.31 -7.81
CA LEU A 101 -1.93 23.83 -9.09
C LEU A 101 -2.00 25.35 -9.04
N SER A 102 -1.33 26.02 -9.99
CA SER A 102 -1.41 27.46 -10.18
C SER A 102 -1.63 27.83 -11.64
N VAL A 103 -2.17 29.03 -11.85
CA VAL A 103 -2.38 29.62 -13.18
C VAL A 103 -1.40 30.76 -13.33
N ARG A 104 -0.44 30.62 -14.25
CA ARG A 104 0.62 31.59 -14.56
C ARG A 104 1.45 32.02 -13.32
N SER A 105 2.42 31.19 -12.93
CA SER A 105 3.43 31.45 -11.88
C SER A 105 2.94 32.27 -10.68
N ASP A 106 2.09 31.63 -9.87
CA ASP A 106 1.77 32.02 -8.49
C ASP A 106 0.72 33.12 -8.25
N PHE A 107 -0.09 33.54 -9.23
CA PHE A 107 -1.24 34.41 -8.90
C PHE A 107 -2.21 33.73 -7.93
N PHE A 108 -2.53 32.44 -8.14
CA PHE A 108 -3.41 31.63 -7.29
C PHE A 108 -2.89 30.22 -7.19
N THR A 109 -3.01 29.63 -6.01
CA THR A 109 -2.61 28.25 -5.76
C THR A 109 -3.76 27.47 -5.13
N THR A 110 -4.01 26.27 -5.63
CA THR A 110 -4.84 25.28 -4.95
C THR A 110 -4.15 23.92 -4.92
N LYS A 111 -4.49 23.08 -3.93
CA LYS A 111 -4.01 21.69 -3.88
C LYS A 111 -5.00 20.82 -4.63
N PHE A 112 -4.50 19.97 -5.52
CA PHE A 112 -5.33 19.05 -6.27
C PHE A 112 -4.73 17.64 -6.25
N ASN A 113 -5.59 16.64 -6.05
CA ASN A 113 -5.19 15.24 -5.96
C ASN A 113 -5.46 14.52 -7.28
N PHE A 114 -4.41 13.93 -7.83
CA PHE A 114 -4.49 12.99 -8.94
C PHE A 114 -4.37 11.57 -8.37
N PHE A 115 -5.16 10.65 -8.88
CA PHE A 115 -5.09 9.23 -8.51
C PHE A 115 -5.07 8.36 -9.76
N ASP A 116 -4.61 7.12 -9.62
CA ASP A 116 -4.76 6.11 -10.66
C ASP A 116 -5.20 4.79 -10.03
N CYS A 117 -6.48 4.45 -10.17
CA CYS A 117 -7.00 3.17 -9.67
C CYS A 117 -6.24 1.98 -10.27
N ASN A 118 -5.77 2.05 -11.52
CA ASN A 118 -5.10 0.93 -12.17
C ASN A 118 -3.72 0.61 -11.57
N SER A 119 -3.19 1.51 -10.75
CA SER A 119 -1.91 1.31 -10.05
C SER A 119 -2.02 0.36 -8.84
N TYR A 120 -3.22 0.14 -8.31
CA TYR A 120 -3.44 -0.78 -7.19
C TYR A 120 -3.45 -2.22 -7.68
N SER A 121 -2.60 -3.06 -7.09
CA SER A 121 -2.53 -4.51 -7.35
C SER A 121 -3.26 -5.35 -6.30
N SER A 122 -3.76 -4.72 -5.24
CA SER A 122 -4.44 -5.37 -4.11
C SER A 122 -5.86 -4.86 -3.96
N CYS A 123 -6.81 -5.77 -3.73
CA CYS A 123 -8.22 -5.44 -3.56
C CYS A 123 -8.41 -4.53 -2.34
N THR A 124 -7.87 -4.92 -1.19
CA THR A 124 -7.95 -4.22 0.09
C THR A 124 -7.38 -2.81 -0.02
N GLN A 125 -6.24 -2.62 -0.68
CA GLN A 125 -5.67 -1.28 -0.91
C GLN A 125 -6.55 -0.43 -1.85
N CYS A 126 -7.05 -1.02 -2.94
CA CYS A 126 -7.92 -0.35 -3.90
C CYS A 126 -9.21 0.17 -3.24
N VAL A 127 -9.94 -0.72 -2.57
CA VAL A 127 -11.29 -0.41 -2.03
C VAL A 127 -11.24 0.35 -0.71
N SER A 128 -10.09 0.37 -0.03
CA SER A 128 -9.88 1.22 1.17
C SER A 128 -9.34 2.60 0.82
N SER A 129 -9.08 2.89 -0.45
CA SER A 129 -8.53 4.18 -0.85
C SER A 129 -9.53 5.33 -0.69
N ASP A 130 -9.00 6.55 -0.55
CA ASP A 130 -9.78 7.79 -0.50
C ASP A 130 -10.35 8.20 -1.88
N PHE A 131 -10.19 7.36 -2.88
CA PHE A 131 -10.56 7.60 -4.27
C PHE A 131 -11.71 6.68 -4.70
N PRO A 132 -12.54 7.09 -5.67
CA PRO A 132 -13.68 6.30 -6.15
C PRO A 132 -13.20 5.13 -7.03
N CYS A 133 -12.38 4.25 -6.46
CA CYS A 133 -11.86 3.06 -7.08
C CYS A 133 -12.64 1.82 -6.62
N ASP A 134 -12.83 0.88 -7.53
CA ASP A 134 -13.48 -0.39 -7.25
C ASP A 134 -12.66 -1.54 -7.80
N TRP A 135 -12.97 -2.74 -7.33
CA TRP A 135 -12.23 -3.95 -7.65
C TRP A 135 -13.10 -4.93 -8.44
N CYS A 136 -12.59 -5.38 -9.59
CA CYS A 136 -13.16 -6.50 -10.34
C CYS A 136 -12.52 -7.81 -9.84
N MET A 137 -13.30 -8.68 -9.19
CA MET A 137 -12.77 -9.88 -8.52
C MET A 137 -12.14 -10.89 -9.49
N ASN A 138 -12.82 -11.24 -10.59
CA ASN A 138 -12.29 -12.13 -11.61
C ASN A 138 -11.20 -11.45 -12.43
N GLY A 139 -11.37 -10.19 -12.79
CA GLY A 139 -10.40 -9.41 -13.55
C GLY A 139 -9.10 -9.12 -12.78
N HIS A 140 -9.11 -9.34 -11.46
CA HIS A 140 -8.01 -9.06 -10.53
C HIS A 140 -7.40 -7.68 -10.80
N ARG A 141 -8.26 -6.67 -10.85
CA ARG A 141 -7.87 -5.30 -11.20
C ARG A 141 -8.69 -4.27 -10.45
N CYS A 142 -8.03 -3.18 -10.10
CA CYS A 142 -8.66 -1.99 -9.58
C CYS A 142 -8.97 -1.03 -10.74
N THR A 143 -10.13 -0.38 -10.74
CA THR A 143 -10.56 0.51 -11.81
C THR A 143 -11.46 1.63 -11.29
N HIS A 144 -11.48 2.74 -12.01
CA HIS A 144 -12.48 3.81 -11.85
C HIS A 144 -13.68 3.62 -12.79
N ASP A 145 -13.51 2.87 -13.88
CA ASP A 145 -14.55 2.59 -14.89
C ASP A 145 -15.02 1.14 -14.77
N THR A 146 -16.02 0.95 -13.91
CA THR A 146 -16.62 -0.36 -13.62
C THR A 146 -17.45 -0.89 -14.78
N ALA A 147 -18.06 0.00 -15.58
CA ALA A 147 -18.98 -0.39 -16.65
C ALA A 147 -18.23 -1.08 -17.79
N GLU A 148 -17.03 -0.58 -18.12
CA GLU A 148 -16.17 -1.17 -19.12
C GLU A 148 -15.37 -2.35 -18.57
N ASN A 149 -14.73 -2.18 -17.41
CA ASN A 149 -13.69 -3.13 -16.95
C ASN A 149 -14.22 -4.28 -16.08
N CYS A 150 -15.37 -4.13 -15.41
CA CYS A 150 -15.92 -5.14 -14.51
C CYS A 150 -17.24 -5.75 -15.05
N ARG A 151 -17.49 -5.67 -16.36
CA ARG A 151 -18.72 -6.24 -16.95
C ARG A 151 -18.76 -7.76 -16.75
N ASN A 152 -19.87 -8.26 -16.19
CA ASN A 152 -20.06 -9.66 -15.80
C ASN A 152 -19.06 -10.16 -14.74
N ASP A 153 -18.47 -9.26 -13.96
CA ASP A 153 -17.60 -9.59 -12.83
C ASP A 153 -18.32 -9.33 -11.50
N ILE A 154 -17.80 -9.93 -10.42
CA ILE A 154 -18.17 -9.57 -9.06
C ILE A 154 -17.43 -8.30 -8.69
N LEU A 155 -18.20 -7.22 -8.55
CA LEU A 155 -17.71 -5.91 -8.17
C LEU A 155 -17.64 -5.79 -6.64
N ILE A 156 -16.50 -5.31 -6.13
CA ILE A 156 -16.37 -4.81 -4.76
C ILE A 156 -16.14 -3.31 -4.85
N THR A 157 -17.06 -2.54 -4.30
CA THR A 157 -16.98 -1.07 -4.37
C THR A 157 -16.06 -0.50 -3.31
N GLY A 158 -15.34 0.56 -3.64
CA GLY A 158 -14.55 1.32 -2.67
C GLY A 158 -15.40 2.02 -1.62
N VAL A 159 -14.81 2.25 -0.44
CA VAL A 159 -15.44 3.00 0.67
C VAL A 159 -15.74 4.45 0.32
N SER A 160 -14.98 5.02 -0.63
CA SER A 160 -15.12 6.40 -1.09
C SER A 160 -16.16 6.56 -2.20
N ARG A 161 -16.76 5.47 -2.69
CA ARG A 161 -17.82 5.53 -3.72
C ARG A 161 -19.15 5.90 -3.06
N VAL A 162 -19.81 6.93 -3.59
CA VAL A 162 -21.13 7.35 -3.15
C VAL A 162 -22.20 6.56 -3.90
N GLY A 163 -23.13 5.96 -3.15
CA GLY A 163 -24.27 5.23 -3.70
C GLY A 163 -24.56 3.93 -2.95
N PRO A 164 -25.70 3.27 -3.24
CA PRO A 164 -26.00 1.97 -2.64
C PRO A 164 -25.03 0.91 -3.16
N SER A 165 -24.46 0.11 -2.25
CA SER A 165 -23.63 -1.04 -2.59
C SER A 165 -23.86 -2.18 -1.60
N PHE A 166 -23.94 -3.41 -2.13
CA PHE A 166 -24.06 -4.63 -1.33
C PHE A 166 -22.69 -5.15 -0.87
N ARG A 167 -21.62 -4.87 -1.62
CA ARG A 167 -20.24 -5.31 -1.34
C ARG A 167 -19.33 -4.10 -1.34
N SER A 168 -19.20 -3.46 -0.19
CA SER A 168 -18.40 -2.24 -0.05
C SER A 168 -17.29 -2.41 0.98
N GLY A 169 -16.09 -1.99 0.60
CA GLY A 169 -14.92 -1.96 1.46
C GLY A 169 -14.15 -3.29 1.55
N PRO A 170 -13.05 -3.27 2.33
CA PRO A 170 -12.03 -4.34 2.31
C PRO A 170 -12.53 -5.67 2.90
N ALA A 171 -13.61 -5.65 3.69
CA ALA A 171 -14.19 -6.86 4.30
C ALA A 171 -14.74 -7.85 3.26
N PHE A 172 -14.95 -7.42 2.01
CA PHE A 172 -15.40 -8.28 0.91
C PHE A 172 -14.26 -8.76 0.00
N CYS A 173 -13.01 -8.42 0.30
CA CYS A 173 -11.85 -8.84 -0.47
C CYS A 173 -11.40 -10.26 -0.08
N PRO A 174 -11.02 -11.11 -1.06
CA PRO A 174 -10.38 -12.40 -0.79
C PRO A 174 -9.03 -12.20 -0.10
N THR A 175 -8.94 -12.58 1.17
CA THR A 175 -7.81 -12.22 2.04
C THR A 175 -7.29 -13.43 2.81
N ILE A 176 -6.00 -13.38 3.15
CA ILE A 176 -5.36 -14.24 4.14
C ILE A 176 -5.49 -13.52 5.50
N ILE A 177 -6.09 -14.21 6.48
CA ILE A 177 -6.36 -13.61 7.81
C ILE A 177 -5.36 -14.07 8.89
N GLY A 178 -4.54 -15.07 8.59
CA GLY A 178 -3.57 -15.60 9.54
C GLY A 178 -3.20 -17.05 9.28
N THR A 179 -2.39 -17.59 10.17
CA THR A 179 -2.15 -19.04 10.23
C THR A 179 -3.38 -19.76 10.80
N ASN A 180 -3.41 -21.07 10.67
CA ASN A 180 -4.41 -21.92 11.32
C ASN A 180 -4.43 -21.77 12.86
N THR A 181 -3.38 -21.22 13.46
CA THR A 181 -3.27 -20.94 14.90
C THR A 181 -3.55 -19.47 15.26
N GLY A 182 -3.95 -18.64 14.28
CA GLY A 182 -4.20 -17.21 14.49
C GLY A 182 -2.95 -16.34 14.63
N SER A 183 -1.75 -16.88 14.36
CA SER A 183 -0.52 -16.08 14.32
C SER A 183 -0.34 -15.42 12.94
N ARG A 184 0.48 -14.36 12.89
CA ARG A 184 0.98 -13.78 11.63
C ARG A 184 2.33 -14.35 11.21
N GLU A 185 3.05 -14.94 12.16
CA GLU A 185 4.38 -15.50 11.94
C GLU A 185 4.31 -17.03 11.87
N ILE A 186 4.86 -17.60 10.79
CA ILE A 186 5.05 -19.04 10.62
C ILE A 186 6.53 -19.34 10.88
N LEU A 187 6.83 -19.90 12.05
CA LEU A 187 8.20 -20.25 12.43
C LEU A 187 8.66 -21.54 11.74
N VAL A 188 9.79 -21.52 11.06
CA VAL A 188 10.37 -22.70 10.39
C VAL A 188 11.86 -22.79 10.68
N ALA A 189 12.33 -23.93 11.17
CA ALA A 189 13.77 -24.16 11.30
C ALA A 189 14.41 -24.32 9.92
N SER A 190 15.55 -23.68 9.71
CA SER A 190 16.33 -23.83 8.48
C SER A 190 16.71 -25.29 8.26
N ASN A 191 16.78 -25.69 7.00
CA ASN A 191 17.06 -27.05 6.55
C ASN A 191 15.99 -28.10 6.94
N SER A 192 14.79 -27.67 7.39
CA SER A 192 13.66 -28.55 7.71
C SER A 192 12.57 -28.52 6.64
N LYS A 193 11.83 -29.63 6.51
CA LYS A 193 10.63 -29.70 5.66
C LYS A 193 9.40 -29.32 6.48
N LYS A 194 8.61 -28.37 6.00
CA LYS A 194 7.39 -27.93 6.67
C LYS A 194 6.29 -27.61 5.67
N ALA A 195 5.07 -28.05 5.97
CA ALA A 195 3.86 -27.60 5.28
C ALA A 195 3.38 -26.30 5.93
N VAL A 196 2.87 -25.39 5.12
CA VAL A 196 2.33 -24.09 5.56
C VAL A 196 0.82 -24.11 5.36
N ASN A 197 0.08 -23.77 6.42
CA ASN A 197 -1.38 -23.74 6.38
C ASN A 197 -1.84 -22.34 6.80
N VAL A 198 -2.67 -21.71 5.96
CA VAL A 198 -3.19 -20.36 6.21
C VAL A 198 -4.69 -20.32 6.09
N LYS A 199 -5.32 -19.57 6.98
CA LYS A 199 -6.76 -19.35 6.96
C LYS A 199 -7.09 -18.19 6.04
N VAL A 200 -8.13 -18.35 5.24
CA VAL A 200 -8.58 -17.37 4.26
C VAL A 200 -9.98 -16.87 4.58
N HIS A 201 -10.35 -15.73 4.00
CA HIS A 201 -11.66 -15.11 4.14
C HIS A 201 -12.18 -14.61 2.79
N ILE A 202 -13.50 -14.67 2.60
CA ILE A 202 -14.23 -14.30 1.37
C ILE A 202 -13.68 -14.99 0.10
N VAL A 203 -13.44 -16.30 0.19
CA VAL A 203 -13.11 -17.10 -1.00
C VAL A 203 -14.41 -17.57 -1.65
N SER A 204 -14.82 -16.87 -2.70
CA SER A 204 -16.03 -17.22 -3.46
C SER A 204 -15.88 -18.60 -4.14
N GLN A 205 -17.00 -19.26 -4.43
CA GLN A 205 -17.01 -20.64 -4.97
C GLN A 205 -16.13 -20.83 -6.21
N PHE A 206 -16.08 -19.86 -7.12
CA PHE A 206 -15.26 -19.95 -8.32
C PHE A 206 -13.75 -19.82 -8.03
N ILE A 207 -13.36 -19.10 -6.98
CA ILE A 207 -11.96 -19.03 -6.50
C ILE A 207 -11.61 -20.36 -5.83
N ALA A 208 -12.52 -20.90 -5.01
CA ALA A 208 -12.34 -22.19 -4.35
C ALA A 208 -12.15 -23.36 -5.33
N GLN A 209 -12.77 -23.30 -6.51
CA GLN A 209 -12.61 -24.29 -7.59
C GLN A 209 -11.33 -24.09 -8.43
N SER A 210 -10.59 -23.00 -8.21
CA SER A 210 -9.36 -22.74 -8.93
C SER A 210 -8.18 -23.50 -8.34
N ARG A 211 -7.08 -23.58 -9.10
CA ARG A 211 -5.81 -24.13 -8.59
C ARG A 211 -5.13 -23.09 -7.71
N PHE A 212 -4.68 -23.54 -6.53
CA PHE A 212 -3.91 -22.73 -5.61
C PHE A 212 -2.43 -23.14 -5.63
N GLU A 213 -1.56 -22.15 -5.55
CA GLU A 213 -0.12 -22.32 -5.39
C GLU A 213 0.38 -21.40 -4.27
N CYS A 214 1.21 -21.92 -3.38
CA CYS A 214 1.87 -21.10 -2.36
C CYS A 214 3.27 -20.72 -2.85
N GLN A 215 3.53 -19.41 -2.89
CA GLN A 215 4.81 -18.85 -3.28
C GLN A 215 5.55 -18.27 -2.08
N PHE A 216 6.82 -18.63 -1.96
CA PHE A 216 7.73 -18.17 -0.91
C PHE A 216 8.91 -17.45 -1.55
N ASN A 217 9.17 -16.22 -1.14
CA ASN A 217 10.36 -15.48 -1.57
C ASN A 217 11.41 -15.51 -0.46
N ILE A 218 12.47 -16.28 -0.67
CA ILE A 218 13.56 -16.49 0.27
C ILE A 218 14.85 -15.97 -0.38
N GLU A 219 15.47 -14.94 0.19
CA GLU A 219 16.70 -14.31 -0.36
C GLU A 219 16.56 -13.96 -1.86
N SER A 220 15.43 -13.36 -2.24
CA SER A 220 15.09 -12.98 -3.62
C SER A 220 14.89 -14.15 -4.58
N ARG A 221 14.74 -15.37 -4.08
CA ARG A 221 14.40 -16.57 -4.86
C ARG A 221 12.99 -17.01 -4.57
N VAL A 222 12.19 -17.17 -5.62
CA VAL A 222 10.79 -17.60 -5.51
C VAL A 222 10.71 -19.12 -5.62
N PHE A 223 10.09 -19.73 -4.63
CA PHE A 223 9.74 -21.15 -4.59
C PHE A 223 8.22 -21.28 -4.65
N SER A 224 7.70 -22.16 -5.52
CA SER A 224 6.26 -22.44 -5.63
C SER A 224 5.97 -23.89 -5.26
N VAL A 225 4.88 -24.11 -4.55
CA VAL A 225 4.33 -25.45 -4.25
C VAL A 225 2.83 -25.45 -4.47
N ASN A 226 2.26 -26.60 -4.79
CA ASN A 226 0.82 -26.72 -4.91
C ASN A 226 0.14 -26.51 -3.55
N ALA A 227 -1.12 -26.09 -3.59
CA ALA A 227 -1.94 -25.94 -2.41
C ALA A 227 -3.39 -26.35 -2.66
N GLN A 228 -4.09 -26.69 -1.58
CA GLN A 228 -5.48 -27.10 -1.62
C GLN A 228 -6.28 -26.37 -0.54
N LEU A 229 -7.42 -25.79 -0.94
CA LEU A 229 -8.41 -25.27 -0.01
C LEU A 229 -9.24 -26.44 0.54
N ARG A 230 -9.37 -26.51 1.86
CA ARG A 230 -10.22 -27.49 2.55
C ARG A 230 -11.48 -26.83 3.13
N ASP A 231 -12.41 -27.67 3.59
CA ASP A 231 -13.74 -27.25 4.08
C ASP A 231 -13.71 -26.33 5.32
N ASP A 232 -12.55 -26.16 5.96
CA ASP A 232 -12.32 -25.32 7.14
C ASP A 232 -11.85 -23.89 6.80
N ASP A 233 -11.97 -23.49 5.53
CA ASP A 233 -11.41 -22.23 4.97
C ASP A 233 -9.88 -22.12 5.18
N VAL A 234 -9.19 -23.26 5.20
CA VAL A 234 -7.73 -23.33 5.32
C VAL A 234 -7.13 -23.80 3.99
N ILE A 235 -6.17 -23.03 3.51
CA ILE A 235 -5.32 -23.40 2.39
C ILE A 235 -4.11 -24.15 2.94
N HIS A 236 -3.97 -25.40 2.51
CA HIS A 236 -2.87 -26.28 2.85
C HIS A 236 -1.86 -26.30 1.71
N CYS A 237 -0.68 -25.72 1.94
CA CYS A 237 0.44 -25.78 1.00
C CYS A 237 1.20 -27.11 1.16
N ASP A 238 1.64 -27.70 0.06
CA ASP A 238 2.49 -28.88 0.08
C ASP A 238 3.81 -28.62 0.84
N PRO A 239 4.36 -29.62 1.53
CA PRO A 239 5.58 -29.45 2.31
C PRO A 239 6.79 -29.19 1.41
N MET A 240 7.54 -28.14 1.72
CA MET A 240 8.84 -27.87 1.11
C MET A 240 9.93 -27.66 2.15
N LYS A 241 11.18 -27.73 1.67
CA LYS A 241 12.37 -27.50 2.48
C LYS A 241 12.71 -26.02 2.50
N PHE A 242 12.77 -25.43 3.69
CA PHE A 242 13.14 -24.03 3.88
C PHE A 242 14.63 -23.93 4.18
N THR A 243 15.38 -23.14 3.41
CA THR A 243 16.82 -22.97 3.58
C THR A 243 17.24 -21.58 3.12
N TYR A 244 18.25 -21.01 3.77
CA TYR A 244 18.82 -19.71 3.42
C TYR A 244 20.31 -19.63 3.77
N THR A 245 21.03 -18.75 3.08
CA THR A 245 22.51 -18.70 3.08
C THR A 245 23.11 -17.61 3.96
N SER A 246 22.35 -16.57 4.29
CA SER A 246 22.78 -15.48 5.16
C SER A 246 23.26 -15.96 6.54
N GLN A 247 24.17 -15.16 7.14
CA GLN A 247 24.72 -15.36 8.48
C GLN A 247 23.79 -14.88 9.61
N LEU A 248 22.62 -14.34 9.26
CA LEU A 248 21.62 -13.93 10.25
C LEU A 248 21.02 -15.15 10.96
N SER A 249 20.68 -14.99 12.25
CA SER A 249 20.05 -16.04 13.05
C SER A 249 18.62 -16.38 12.60
N ASN A 250 17.96 -15.43 11.96
CA ASN A 250 16.68 -15.62 11.30
C ASN A 250 16.49 -14.64 10.13
N ILE A 251 15.61 -14.99 9.21
CA ILE A 251 15.16 -14.12 8.12
C ILE A 251 13.65 -14.22 7.95
N ASN A 252 13.03 -13.13 7.51
CA ASN A 252 11.63 -13.12 7.10
C ASN A 252 11.55 -13.37 5.59
N ALA A 253 10.87 -14.43 5.20
CA ALA A 253 10.51 -14.74 3.82
C ALA A 253 9.07 -14.29 3.56
N SER A 254 8.85 -13.54 2.48
CA SER A 254 7.50 -13.15 2.09
C SER A 254 6.74 -14.34 1.51
N PHE A 255 5.43 -14.32 1.70
CA PHE A 255 4.52 -15.41 1.40
C PHE A 255 3.32 -14.87 0.61
N ALA A 256 2.93 -15.59 -0.43
CA ALA A 256 1.74 -15.29 -1.22
C ALA A 256 1.01 -16.60 -1.56
N VAL A 257 -0.32 -16.54 -1.58
CA VAL A 257 -1.15 -17.60 -2.14
C VAL A 257 -1.68 -17.12 -3.47
N ILE A 258 -1.34 -17.84 -4.54
CA ILE A 258 -1.74 -17.55 -5.91
C ILE A 258 -2.91 -18.44 -6.28
N TRP A 259 -3.96 -17.85 -6.85
CA TRP A 259 -5.10 -18.57 -7.39
C TRP A 259 -5.28 -18.24 -8.87
N GLY A 260 -5.90 -19.15 -9.63
CA GLY A 260 -6.11 -18.96 -11.07
C GLY A 260 -4.82 -18.75 -11.89
N GLY A 261 -3.68 -19.20 -11.37
CA GLY A 261 -2.37 -19.18 -12.02
C GLY A 261 -1.55 -17.88 -11.87
N SER A 262 -2.17 -16.75 -11.52
CA SER A 262 -1.43 -15.47 -11.46
C SER A 262 -1.96 -14.45 -10.46
N LYS A 263 -3.02 -14.76 -9.72
CA LYS A 263 -3.74 -13.79 -8.90
C LYS A 263 -3.41 -14.03 -7.42
N PRO A 264 -2.59 -13.18 -6.77
CA PRO A 264 -2.37 -13.31 -5.33
C PRO A 264 -3.65 -13.02 -4.55
N LEU A 265 -3.84 -13.73 -3.43
CA LEU A 265 -4.74 -13.30 -2.37
C LEU A 265 -4.11 -12.14 -1.60
N ASP A 266 -4.95 -11.24 -1.11
CA ASP A 266 -4.48 -10.12 -0.29
C ASP A 266 -3.97 -10.61 1.06
N ASN A 267 -2.85 -10.04 1.51
CA ASN A 267 -2.23 -10.37 2.80
C ASN A 267 -2.09 -9.11 3.68
N PRO A 268 -3.21 -8.49 4.09
CA PRO A 268 -3.17 -7.22 4.83
C PRO A 268 -2.52 -7.37 6.22
N ASP A 269 -2.62 -8.55 6.83
CA ASP A 269 -2.00 -8.86 8.13
C ASP A 269 -0.51 -9.21 8.04
N ASN A 270 0.07 -9.14 6.84
CA ASN A 270 1.48 -9.45 6.56
C ASN A 270 1.89 -10.82 7.16
N VAL A 271 1.10 -11.86 6.89
CA VAL A 271 1.45 -13.24 7.24
C VAL A 271 2.72 -13.62 6.50
N HIS A 272 3.75 -14.03 7.22
CA HIS A 272 5.06 -14.32 6.66
C HIS A 272 5.73 -15.51 7.34
N VAL A 273 6.74 -16.06 6.68
CA VAL A 273 7.52 -17.18 7.20
C VAL A 273 8.80 -16.62 7.82
N ASN A 274 9.02 -16.87 9.11
CA ASN A 274 10.29 -16.59 9.76
C ASN A 274 11.12 -17.89 9.79
N ILE A 275 12.22 -17.88 9.04
CA ILE A 275 13.13 -19.02 8.93
C ILE A 275 14.31 -18.77 9.87
N TYR A 276 14.54 -19.65 10.84
CA TYR A 276 15.56 -19.47 11.88
C TYR A 276 16.56 -20.62 11.95
N LYS A 277 17.75 -20.34 12.47
CA LYS A 277 18.81 -21.32 12.73
C LYS A 277 19.05 -21.40 14.23
N CYS A 278 18.69 -22.53 14.86
CA CYS A 278 18.97 -22.77 16.28
C CYS A 278 20.45 -22.54 16.67
N PRO A 279 21.46 -22.96 15.87
CA PRO A 279 22.87 -22.74 16.23
C PRO A 279 23.25 -21.25 16.31
N ASP A 280 22.57 -20.41 15.54
CA ASP A 280 22.83 -18.97 15.48
C ASP A 280 21.98 -18.19 16.49
N LEU A 281 20.95 -18.82 17.06
CA LEU A 281 20.18 -18.29 18.19
C LEU A 281 20.88 -18.55 19.53
N ALA A 282 21.58 -19.68 19.67
CA ALA A 282 22.32 -20.03 20.86
C ALA A 282 23.54 -20.89 20.55
N ASN A 283 24.71 -20.47 21.04
CA ASN A 283 25.99 -21.12 20.79
C ASN A 283 26.47 -22.07 21.90
N ASN A 284 25.71 -22.20 22.99
CA ASN A 284 26.02 -23.09 24.10
C ASN A 284 24.74 -23.72 24.68
N CYS A 285 24.91 -24.80 25.44
CA CYS A 285 23.79 -25.57 25.97
C CYS A 285 22.87 -24.71 26.86
N GLY A 286 23.42 -23.94 27.80
CA GLY A 286 22.61 -23.15 28.73
C GLY A 286 21.71 -22.14 28.03
N LEU A 287 22.26 -21.41 27.05
CA LEU A 287 21.47 -20.49 26.23
C LEU A 287 20.46 -21.23 25.35
N CYS A 288 20.83 -22.38 24.78
CA CYS A 288 19.94 -23.19 23.94
C CYS A 288 18.70 -23.66 24.71
N LEU A 289 18.89 -24.17 25.93
CA LEU A 289 17.79 -24.59 26.80
C LEU A 289 16.99 -23.40 27.35
N ALA A 290 17.56 -22.19 27.36
CA ALA A 290 16.84 -20.97 27.71
C ALA A 290 15.96 -20.43 26.56
N LEU A 291 16.16 -20.87 25.31
CA LEU A 291 15.42 -20.35 24.14
C LEU A 291 13.89 -20.60 24.27
N PRO A 292 13.05 -19.63 23.84
CA PRO A 292 11.61 -19.77 23.90
C PRO A 292 11.09 -21.06 23.23
N GLU A 293 10.10 -21.70 23.85
CA GLU A 293 9.55 -23.00 23.40
C GLU A 293 9.06 -22.98 21.95
N LYS A 294 8.61 -21.82 21.45
CA LYS A 294 8.16 -21.63 20.07
C LYS A 294 9.20 -22.05 19.01
N TYR A 295 10.49 -21.97 19.32
CA TYR A 295 11.56 -22.37 18.40
C TYR A 295 11.85 -23.88 18.43
N ARG A 296 11.40 -24.60 19.46
CA ARG A 296 11.65 -26.03 19.65
C ARG A 296 13.12 -26.43 19.42
N CYS A 297 14.03 -25.53 19.77
CA CYS A 297 15.47 -25.80 19.77
C CYS A 297 15.84 -26.55 21.05
N GLY A 298 16.87 -27.38 20.97
CA GLY A 298 17.44 -28.09 22.10
C GLY A 298 18.89 -28.44 21.81
N TRP A 299 19.61 -28.84 22.85
CA TRP A 299 21.03 -29.12 22.73
C TRP A 299 21.25 -30.56 22.29
N CYS A 300 21.94 -30.76 21.16
CA CYS A 300 22.30 -32.09 20.70
C CYS A 300 23.70 -32.46 21.16
N GLU A 301 23.80 -33.59 21.85
CA GLU A 301 25.04 -33.99 22.50
C GLU A 301 26.08 -34.55 21.52
N SER A 302 25.65 -35.18 20.43
CA SER A 302 26.53 -35.72 19.39
C SER A 302 27.19 -34.62 18.56
N SER A 303 26.43 -33.59 18.18
CA SER A 303 26.94 -32.46 17.38
C SER A 303 27.51 -31.32 18.23
N LYS A 304 27.27 -31.34 19.55
CA LYS A 304 27.61 -30.27 20.51
C LYS A 304 27.09 -28.90 20.03
N ARG A 305 25.86 -28.88 19.51
CA ARG A 305 25.22 -27.69 18.93
C ARG A 305 23.75 -27.60 19.33
N CYS A 306 23.23 -26.37 19.29
CA CYS A 306 21.80 -26.11 19.44
C CYS A 306 21.07 -26.39 18.13
N GLU A 307 20.19 -27.38 18.09
CA GLU A 307 19.44 -27.76 16.89
C GLU A 307 18.03 -28.28 17.22
N ILE A 308 17.20 -28.45 16.20
CA ILE A 308 15.90 -29.11 16.40
C ILE A 308 16.09 -30.62 16.51
N PHE A 309 15.17 -31.31 17.18
CA PHE A 309 15.23 -32.75 17.40
C PHE A 309 15.51 -33.56 16.13
N GLN A 310 14.82 -33.23 15.03
CA GLN A 310 14.95 -33.94 13.75
C GLN A 310 16.36 -33.81 13.13
N GLN A 311 17.13 -32.79 13.50
CA GLN A 311 18.48 -32.56 13.00
C GLN A 311 19.55 -33.22 13.90
N CYS A 312 19.23 -33.45 15.17
CA CYS A 312 20.11 -34.14 16.11
C CYS A 312 20.27 -35.62 15.76
N ASP A 313 21.34 -35.95 15.04
CA ASP A 313 21.64 -37.30 14.53
C ASP A 313 20.41 -37.95 13.85
N ASN A 314 19.75 -37.18 12.98
CA ASN A 314 18.50 -37.57 12.30
C ASN A 314 17.37 -38.02 13.25
N GLY A 315 17.34 -37.50 14.48
CA GLY A 315 16.35 -37.85 15.50
C GLY A 315 16.71 -39.07 16.35
N LEU A 316 17.94 -39.60 16.24
CA LEU A 316 18.44 -40.72 17.04
C LEU A 316 19.37 -40.27 18.18
N GLY A 317 19.82 -39.02 18.14
CA GLY A 317 20.79 -38.47 19.08
C GLY A 317 20.18 -38.10 20.43
N VAL A 318 21.05 -37.98 21.43
CA VAL A 318 20.66 -37.45 22.75
C VAL A 318 20.38 -35.95 22.61
N TRP A 319 19.10 -35.59 22.61
CA TRP A 319 18.62 -34.21 22.46
C TRP A 319 18.04 -33.71 23.78
N LEU A 320 18.70 -32.70 24.36
CA LEU A 320 18.34 -32.10 25.63
C LEU A 320 17.34 -30.97 25.43
N LYS A 321 16.26 -30.99 26.21
CA LYS A 321 15.24 -29.93 26.27
C LYS A 321 15.33 -29.18 27.60
N ARG A 322 14.49 -28.16 27.79
CA ARG A 322 14.58 -27.17 28.90
C ARG A 322 14.66 -27.74 30.32
N ASP A 323 14.17 -28.96 30.55
CA ASP A 323 14.16 -29.66 31.85
C ASP A 323 15.44 -30.47 32.12
N HIS A 324 16.37 -30.53 31.17
CA HIS A 324 17.64 -31.24 31.32
C HIS A 324 18.75 -30.32 31.84
N THR A 325 19.71 -30.91 32.53
CA THR A 325 20.96 -30.24 32.91
C THR A 325 21.98 -30.33 31.79
N CYS A 326 22.64 -29.20 31.51
CA CYS A 326 23.72 -29.19 30.54
C CYS A 326 24.92 -30.02 31.03
N PRO A 327 25.54 -30.82 30.14
CA PRO A 327 26.76 -31.53 30.47
C PRO A 327 27.89 -30.53 30.76
N ILE A 328 28.76 -30.92 31.71
CA ILE A 328 29.94 -30.17 32.16
C ILE A 328 31.05 -30.31 31.12
#